data_AF-A0A2D6PH94-F1
#
_entry.id   AF-A0A2D6PH94-F1
#
_cell.length_a   1.000
_cell.length_b   1.000
_cell.length_c   1.000
_cell.angle_alpha   90.00
_cell.angle_beta   90.00
_cell.angle_gamma   90.00
#
_symmetry.space_group_name_H-M   'P 1'
#
loop_
_entity.id
_entity.type
_entity.pdbx_description
1 polymer ?
#
loop_
_entity_poly.entity_id
_entity_poly.type
_entity_poly.pdbx_seq_one_letter_code
_entity_poly.pdbx_strand_id
1 'polypeptide(L)' 'MENKEVLDLCEVLGIGVKSHSSGIVEAQGDRVRRRAAKEGLIREVVPEPEPEPEPEPEPEPEPEP' A
#
# COMPACT_ATOMS: atom_id res chain seq x y z
N MET A 1 1.90 8.60 -5.35
CA MET A 1 2.10 7.42 -6.20
C MET A 1 1.16 6.33 -5.74
N GLU A 2 0.44 5.72 -6.67
CA GLU A 2 -0.54 4.66 -6.44
C GLU A 2 0.10 3.27 -6.49
N ASN A 3 -0.59 2.26 -5.94
CA ASN A 3 -0.12 0.87 -5.87
C ASN A 3 0.19 0.28 -7.26
N LYS A 4 -0.61 0.62 -8.27
CA LYS A 4 -0.38 0.17 -9.65
C LYS A 4 0.91 0.78 -10.22
N GLU A 5 1.12 2.08 -10.00
CA GLU A 5 2.33 2.78 -10.46
C GLU A 5 3.60 2.18 -9.82
N VAL A 6 3.53 1.73 -8.56
CA VAL A 6 4.64 1.03 -7.90
C VAL A 6 4.95 -0.31 -8.58
N LEU A 7 3.92 -1.07 -8.94
CA LEU A 7 4.10 -2.35 -9.62
C LEU A 7 4.72 -2.16 -11.01
N ASP A 8 4.21 -1.20 -11.78
CA ASP A 8 4.74 -0.86 -13.11
C ASP A 8 6.23 -0.46 -13.02
N LEU A 9 6.61 0.34 -12.01
CA LEU A 9 8.01 0.70 -11.77
C LEU A 9 8.87 -0.51 -11.38
N CYS A 10 8.35 -1.42 -10.58
CA CYS A 10 9.05 -2.65 -10.21
C CYS A 10 9.29 -3.55 -11.44
N GLU A 11 8.31 -3.68 -12.34
CA GLU A 11 8.45 -4.44 -13.59
C GLU A 11 9.53 -3.83 -14.49
N VAL A 12 9.50 -2.50 -14.69
CA VAL A 12 10.50 -1.77 -15.48
C VAL A 12 11.91 -1.93 -14.89
N LEU A 13 12.03 -1.97 -13.56
CA LEU A 13 13.31 -2.15 -12.86
C LEU A 13 13.74 -3.62 -12.73
N GLY A 14 12.93 -4.57 -13.23
CA GLY A 14 13.20 -6.01 -13.14
C GLY A 14 13.16 -6.55 -11.71
N ILE A 15 12.35 -5.96 -10.83
CA ILE A 15 12.17 -6.39 -9.44
C ILE A 15 11.01 -7.39 -9.39
N GLY A 16 11.31 -8.64 -9.02
CA GLY A 16 10.35 -9.74 -8.98
C GLY A 16 9.33 -9.69 -7.84
N VAL A 17 8.48 -8.67 -7.81
CA VAL A 17 7.34 -8.55 -6.89
C VAL A 17 6.10 -9.23 -7.47
N LYS A 18 5.21 -9.72 -6.60
CA LYS A 18 3.93 -10.32 -7.01
C LYS A 18 2.73 -9.42 -6.74
N SER A 19 2.89 -8.48 -5.80
CA SER A 19 1.85 -7.58 -5.32
C SER A 19 2.49 -6.30 -4.77
N HIS A 20 1.67 -5.24 -4.63
CA HIS A 20 2.07 -3.98 -4.01
C HIS A 20 2.43 -4.13 -2.51
N SER A 21 2.05 -5.25 -1.89
CA SER A 21 2.42 -5.64 -0.52
C SER A 21 3.66 -6.54 -0.45
N SER A 22 4.27 -6.87 -1.58
CA SER A 22 5.50 -7.67 -1.60
C SER A 22 6.66 -6.87 -1.00
N GLY A 23 7.36 -7.46 -0.04
CA GLY A 23 8.59 -6.88 0.49
C GLY A 23 9.68 -6.82 -0.59
N ILE A 24 10.45 -5.74 -0.61
CA ILE A 24 11.63 -5.55 -1.47
C ILE A 24 12.82 -5.10 -0.65
N VAL A 25 14.04 -5.38 -1.14
CA VAL A 25 15.27 -4.92 -0.47
C VAL A 25 15.31 -3.39 -0.50
N GLU A 26 15.74 -2.76 0.60
CA GLU A 26 15.72 -1.30 0.73
C GLU A 26 16.44 -0.57 -0.42
N ALA A 27 17.59 -1.09 -0.88
CA ALA A 27 18.29 -0.55 -2.05
C ALA A 27 17.48 -0.63 -3.36
N GLN A 28 16.59 -1.61 -3.51
CA GLN A 28 15.65 -1.68 -4.64
C GLN A 28 14.51 -0.67 -4.45
N GLY A 29 13.98 -0.55 -3.23
CA GLY A 29 12.96 0.45 -2.89
C GLY A 29 13.44 1.88 -3.14
N ASP A 30 14.69 2.19 -2.82
CA ASP A 30 15.29 3.49 -3.13
C ASP A 30 15.40 3.76 -4.62
N ARG A 31 15.71 2.73 -5.43
CA ARG A 31 15.70 2.86 -6.89
C ARG A 31 14.30 3.15 -7.42
N VAL A 32 13.27 2.48 -6.89
CA VAL A 32 11.86 2.73 -7.24
C VAL A 32 11.49 4.18 -6.88
N ARG A 33 11.79 4.64 -5.67
CA ARG A 33 11.50 6.01 -5.21
C ARG A 33 12.18 7.08 -6.07
N ARG A 34 13.47 6.88 -6.41
CA ARG A 34 14.21 7.81 -7.28
C ARG A 34 13.63 7.84 -8.69
N ARG A 35 13.20 6.70 -9.23
CA ARG A 35 12.54 6.63 -10.53
C ARG A 35 11.18 7.32 -10.51
N ALA A 36 10.37 7.08 -9.47
CA ALA A 36 9.10 7.75 -9.26
C ALA A 36 9.26 9.27 -9.19
N ALA A 37 10.29 9.77 -8.49
CA ALA A 37 10.61 11.20 -8.46
C ALA A 37 10.98 11.72 -9.86
N LYS A 38 11.81 10.99 -10.61
CA LYS A 38 12.21 11.36 -11.98
C LYS A 38 11.03 11.38 -12.96
N GLU A 39 10.03 10.53 -12.75
CA GLU A 39 8.81 10.45 -13.56
C GLU A 39 7.70 11.39 -13.09
N GLY A 40 7.90 12.12 -11.98
CA GLY A 40 6.88 13.01 -11.43
C GLY A 40 5.68 12.28 -10.81
N LEU A 41 5.85 11.02 -10.40
CA LEU A 41 4.80 10.18 -9.79
C LEU A 41 4.62 10.45 -8.27
N ILE A 42 5.53 11.22 -7.68
CA ILE A 42 5.42 11.65 -6.28
C ILE A 42 4.43 12.82 -6.22
N ARG A 43 3.30 12.60 -5.56
CA ARG A 43 2.22 13.57 -5.33
C ARG A 43 2.09 13.80 -3.82
N GLU A 44 1.56 14.95 -3.42
CA GLU A 44 1.24 15.21 -2.01
C GLU A 44 0.25 14.17 -1.48
N VAL A 45 0.44 13.74 -0.23
CA VAL A 45 -0.44 12.76 0.42
C VAL A 45 -1.80 13.43 0.62
N VAL A 46 -2.83 12.91 -0.03
CA VAL A 46 -4.21 13.30 0.28
C VAL A 46 -4.48 12.78 1.69
N PRO A 47 -4.92 13.63 2.64
CA PRO A 47 -5.25 13.17 3.98
C PRO A 47 -6.29 12.05 3.89
N GLU A 48 -6.02 10.92 4.55
CA GLU A 48 -6.99 9.83 4.65
C GLU A 48 -8.25 10.35 5.36
N PRO A 49 -9.45 9.99 4.88
CA PRO A 49 -10.69 10.26 5.61
C PRO A 49 -10.62 9.61 6.99
N GLU A 50 -11.18 10.26 8.01
CA GLU A 50 -11.26 9.70 9.36
C GLU A 50 -11.91 8.30 9.29
N PRO A 51 -11.34 7.28 9.97
CA PRO A 51 -11.91 5.94 9.94
C PRO A 51 -13.34 5.98 10.49
N GLU A 52 -14.27 5.40 9.74
CA GLU A 52 -15.64 5.19 10.24
C GLU A 52 -15.58 4.32 11.50
N PRO A 53 -16.39 4.63 12.53
CA PRO A 53 -16.38 3.89 13.78
C PRO A 53 -16.64 2.40 13.52
N GLU A 54 -15.78 1.53 14.05
CA GLU A 54 -15.98 0.08 13.99
C GLU A 54 -17.34 -0.28 14.61
N PRO A 55 -18.14 -1.16 13.98
CA PRO A 55 -19.40 -1.61 14.56
C PRO A 55 -19.13 -2.26 15.92
N GLU A 56 -19.87 -1.84 16.95
CA GLU A 56 -19.82 -2.47 18.27
C GLU A 56 -20.04 -3.98 18.12
N PRO A 57 -19.26 -4.84 18.81
CA PRO A 57 -19.46 -6.28 18.74
C PRO A 57 -20.88 -6.61 19.17
N GLU A 58 -21.64 -7.28 18.30
CA GLU A 58 -22.95 -7.83 18.65
C GLU A 58 -22.81 -8.69 19.92
N PRO A 59 -23.69 -8.51 20.92
CA PRO A 59 -23.60 -9.29 22.14
C PRO A 59 -23.70 -10.78 21.81
N GLU A 60 -22.71 -11.55 22.24
CA GLU A 60 -22.74 -13.02 22.13
C GLU A 60 -24.07 -13.53 22.71
N PRO A 61 -24.80 -14.40 22.00
CA PRO A 61 -26.04 -14.94 22.53
C PRO A 61 -25.73 -15.71 23.81
N GLU A 62 -26.31 -15.27 24.93
CA GLU A 62 -26.24 -15.98 26.20
C GLU A 62 -26.66 -17.44 25.97
N PRO A 63 -25.89 -18.43 26.45
CA PRO A 63 -26.27 -19.82 26.29
C PRO A 63 -27.58 -20.08 27.04
N GLU A 64 -28.62 -20.50 26.30
CA GLU A 64 -29.91 -20.91 26.88
C GLU A 64 -29.73 -22.08 27.89
N PRO A 65 -30.52 -22.10 28.99
CA PRO A 65 -30.33 -23.00 30.13
C PRO A 65 -30.70 -24.47 29.89
#